data_AF-F8B5T4-F1
#
_entry.id   AF-F8B5T4-F1
#
_cell.length_a   1.000
_cell.length_b   1.000
_cell.length_c   1.000
_cell.angle_alpha   90.00
_cell.angle_beta   90.00
_cell.angle_gamma   90.00
#
_symmetry.space_group_name_H-M   'P 1'
#
loop_
_entity.id
_entity.type
_entity.pdbx_description
1 polymer ?
#
loop_
_entity_poly.entity_id
_entity_poly.type
_entity_poly.pdbx_seq_one_letter_code
_entity_poly.pdbx_strand_id
1 'polypeptide(L)'
;MASVSVGIELRVEWLDAPGVCAPELAATWARYELWVDGRCVTQVEEPGGTFRRSVYGSLYPLAEWIATNWWPLTGHIRPSATRSAYWTWSNLRRYPWLRQHNLRGAGDGMAWPDLTVVPEGAITRLVWAADEDRALGPLRFASRGRALVRSDEAGKALAGIVQRVLDRLAESGVGKTPLSAEWADIGSADEEERDFCLAAARLGLDPYSVDEEASTKLLAIVPAIPDELRDDFLDSADLDTLGTAAAWLPKASEAAGRASADAAMSLTPLRAAVAGELSSGAVPDSAGLRRPWHVGFDMARAVRQALDTEATAPFDISAWVGARTLQGPAGGLQGFATVRDDRCGLALSDSPKFASTVGPGSHYRSFRRAKALGRALFRPHQRTFLLSSAHIGDDRVAGAFAAELLAPAEGIRRALATLETHDEDAALDVIASHFGVSPLTIRHQVDNQLEDI
;
A
#
# COMPACT_ATOMS: atom_id res chain seq x y z
N MET A 1 30.40 13.00 -11.42
CA MET A 1 29.11 12.99 -10.69
C MET A 1 28.59 11.57 -10.76
N ALA A 2 28.59 10.85 -9.64
CA ALA A 2 28.06 9.49 -9.60
C ALA A 2 26.55 9.55 -9.82
N SER A 3 26.03 8.72 -10.73
CA SER A 3 24.59 8.55 -10.92
C SER A 3 23.99 8.11 -9.58
N VAL A 4 23.15 8.95 -8.99
CA VAL A 4 22.33 8.56 -7.85
C VAL A 4 21.40 7.47 -8.37
N SER A 5 21.58 6.24 -7.90
CA SER A 5 20.66 5.15 -8.22
C SER A 5 19.31 5.46 -7.56
N VAL A 6 18.26 5.51 -8.36
CA VAL A 6 16.88 5.58 -7.86
C VAL A 6 16.52 4.15 -7.47
N GLY A 7 16.47 3.85 -6.17
CA GLY A 7 16.13 2.51 -5.68
C GLY A 7 16.89 2.07 -4.44
N ILE A 8 16.93 0.74 -4.26
CA ILE A 8 17.69 0.07 -3.19
C ILE A 8 19.06 -0.32 -3.77
N GLU A 9 20.13 0.11 -3.13
CA GLU A 9 21.50 -0.20 -3.54
C GLU A 9 22.26 -0.81 -2.37
N LEU A 10 22.77 -2.02 -2.55
CA LEU A 10 23.71 -2.64 -1.63
C LEU A 10 25.14 -2.44 -2.15
N ARG A 11 26.03 -1.88 -1.34
CA ARG A 11 27.48 -1.84 -1.62
C ARG A 11 28.16 -2.84 -0.73
N VAL A 12 29.01 -3.68 -1.30
CA VAL A 12 29.61 -4.81 -0.58
C VAL A 12 31.11 -4.85 -0.84
N GLU A 13 31.87 -5.03 0.23
CA GLU A 13 33.27 -5.41 0.22
C GLU A 13 33.39 -6.75 0.97
N TRP A 14 33.68 -7.82 0.25
CA TRP A 14 33.86 -9.16 0.83
C TRP A 14 35.14 -9.22 1.65
N LEU A 15 35.08 -9.85 2.82
CA LEU A 15 36.18 -9.93 3.77
C LEU A 15 36.34 -11.36 4.27
N ASP A 16 37.56 -11.74 4.63
CA ASP A 16 37.82 -13.03 5.26
C ASP A 16 37.34 -13.02 6.72
N ALA A 17 36.72 -14.11 7.15
CA ALA A 17 36.23 -14.30 8.51
C ALA A 17 36.71 -15.62 9.12
N PRO A 18 38.02 -15.75 9.43
CA PRO A 18 38.60 -17.01 9.92
C PRO A 18 38.03 -17.48 11.28
N GLY A 19 37.31 -16.62 12.01
CA GLY A 19 36.64 -16.96 13.27
C GLY A 19 35.20 -17.45 13.12
N VAL A 20 34.64 -17.49 11.90
CA VAL A 20 33.26 -17.92 11.64
C VAL A 20 33.26 -19.37 11.17
N CYS A 21 32.63 -20.25 11.94
CA CYS A 21 32.67 -21.70 11.69
C CYS A 21 31.69 -22.18 10.61
N ALA A 22 30.57 -21.49 10.42
CA ALA A 22 29.58 -21.85 9.41
C ALA A 22 30.10 -21.43 8.01
N PRO A 23 30.24 -22.36 7.05
CA PRO A 23 30.85 -22.07 5.74
C PRO A 23 30.13 -20.96 4.98
N GLU A 24 28.81 -20.95 5.00
CA GLU A 24 27.97 -19.95 4.31
C GLU A 24 28.18 -18.56 4.91
N LEU A 25 28.22 -18.48 6.23
CA LEU A 25 28.43 -17.23 6.96
C LEU A 25 29.85 -16.70 6.79
N ALA A 26 30.85 -17.59 6.75
CA ALA A 26 32.24 -17.22 6.54
C ALA A 26 32.49 -16.73 5.10
N ALA A 27 31.96 -17.43 4.11
CA ALA A 27 32.12 -17.10 2.69
C ALA A 27 31.51 -15.75 2.31
N THR A 28 30.43 -15.37 2.99
CA THR A 28 29.63 -14.17 2.69
C THR A 28 29.82 -13.06 3.72
N TRP A 29 30.87 -13.15 4.52
CA TRP A 29 31.26 -12.08 5.43
C TRP A 29 31.71 -10.84 4.67
N ALA A 30 31.20 -9.69 5.05
CA ALA A 30 31.44 -8.45 4.32
C ALA A 30 31.41 -7.22 5.22
N ARG A 31 32.02 -6.15 4.70
CA ARG A 31 31.66 -4.78 5.04
C ARG A 31 30.64 -4.31 4.00
N TYR A 32 29.45 -3.90 4.43
CA TYR A 32 28.39 -3.51 3.50
C TYR A 32 27.71 -2.19 3.89
N GLU A 33 27.17 -1.50 2.89
CA GLU A 33 26.34 -0.31 3.02
C GLU A 33 25.02 -0.52 2.28
N LEU A 34 23.89 -0.22 2.93
CA LEU A 34 22.58 -0.21 2.29
C LEU A 34 22.14 1.23 2.06
N TRP A 35 21.80 1.54 0.81
CA TRP A 35 21.36 2.85 0.37
C TRP A 35 19.95 2.76 -0.20
N VAL A 36 19.13 3.75 0.13
CA VAL A 36 17.79 3.94 -0.41
C VAL A 36 17.66 5.37 -0.86
N ASP A 37 17.46 5.59 -2.16
CA ASP A 37 17.30 6.93 -2.75
C ASP A 37 18.42 7.91 -2.32
N GLY A 38 19.67 7.44 -2.45
CA GLY A 38 20.86 8.19 -2.05
C GLY A 38 21.06 8.37 -0.53
N ARG A 39 20.20 7.82 0.32
CA ARG A 39 20.34 7.87 1.79
C ARG A 39 20.89 6.56 2.34
N CYS A 40 21.94 6.65 3.14
CA CYS A 40 22.53 5.48 3.81
C CYS A 40 21.62 5.00 4.94
N VAL A 41 21.00 3.85 4.79
CA VAL A 41 20.14 3.21 5.79
C VAL A 41 20.99 2.56 6.88
N THR A 42 22.13 1.99 6.53
CA THR A 42 23.10 1.38 7.46
C THR A 42 23.99 2.38 8.19
N GLN A 43 23.61 3.66 8.25
CA GLN A 43 24.38 4.65 9.00
C GLN A 43 24.32 4.33 10.50
N VAL A 44 25.48 4.13 11.11
CA VAL A 44 25.62 3.79 12.53
C VAL A 44 26.30 4.92 13.29
N GLU A 45 25.80 5.23 14.48
CA GLU A 45 26.44 6.11 15.46
C GLU A 45 27.39 5.31 16.35
N GLU A 46 28.63 5.76 16.46
CA GLU A 46 29.63 5.18 17.35
C GLU A 46 29.58 5.82 18.74
N PRO A 47 30.11 5.16 19.79
CA PRO A 47 30.10 5.70 21.16
C PRO A 47 30.71 7.10 21.32
N GLY A 48 31.61 7.49 20.42
CA GLY A 48 32.25 8.81 20.38
C GLY A 48 31.45 9.91 19.66
N GLY A 49 30.24 9.62 19.18
CA GLY A 49 29.41 10.56 18.42
C GLY A 49 29.78 10.69 16.93
N THR A 50 30.75 9.89 16.47
CA THR A 50 31.10 9.74 15.05
C THR A 50 30.10 8.85 14.33
N PHE A 51 29.95 9.05 13.02
CA PHE A 51 29.06 8.24 12.18
C PHE A 51 29.87 7.49 11.13
N ARG A 52 29.53 6.21 10.94
CA ARG A 52 30.00 5.40 9.82
C ARG A 52 28.83 4.88 9.00
N ARG A 53 29.07 4.59 7.72
CA ARG A 53 28.03 4.19 6.76
C ARG A 53 27.90 2.68 6.58
N SER A 54 28.98 1.95 6.86
CA SER A 54 29.02 0.51 6.67
C SER A 54 28.79 -0.24 7.97
N VAL A 55 28.41 -1.51 7.86
CA VAL A 55 28.34 -2.49 8.94
C VAL A 55 29.10 -3.75 8.53
N TYR A 56 29.50 -4.55 9.51
CA TYR A 56 30.23 -5.80 9.29
C TYR A 56 29.32 -6.97 9.67
N GLY A 57 29.30 -7.99 8.82
CA GLY A 57 28.53 -9.20 9.08
C GLY A 57 28.41 -10.07 7.85
N SER A 58 27.81 -11.25 8.04
CA SER A 58 27.44 -12.13 6.93
C SER A 58 26.20 -11.60 6.23
N LEU A 59 26.22 -11.58 4.89
CA LEU A 59 25.05 -11.26 4.06
C LEU A 59 24.15 -12.47 3.79
N TYR A 60 24.59 -13.69 4.13
CA TYR A 60 23.80 -14.91 3.94
C TYR A 60 22.41 -14.85 4.60
N PRO A 61 22.26 -14.48 5.89
CA PRO A 61 20.94 -14.47 6.53
C PRO A 61 19.96 -13.48 5.89
N LEU A 62 20.47 -12.34 5.37
CA LEU A 62 19.64 -11.39 4.64
C LEU A 62 19.17 -11.97 3.30
N ALA A 63 20.05 -12.63 2.54
CA ALA A 63 19.67 -13.23 1.27
C ALA A 63 18.67 -14.39 1.48
N GLU A 64 18.88 -15.21 2.50
CA GLU A 64 17.94 -16.27 2.89
C GLU A 64 16.58 -15.70 3.29
N TRP A 65 16.57 -14.65 4.12
CA TRP A 65 15.33 -13.96 4.48
C TRP A 65 14.61 -13.36 3.26
N ILE A 66 15.34 -12.76 2.31
CA ILE A 66 14.72 -12.23 1.07
C ILE A 66 14.10 -13.37 0.26
N ALA A 67 14.78 -14.50 0.11
CA ALA A 67 14.29 -15.65 -0.64
C ALA A 67 13.02 -16.22 0.01
N THR A 68 13.07 -16.56 1.30
CA THR A 68 11.91 -17.10 2.04
C THR A 68 10.72 -16.14 2.08
N ASN A 69 10.96 -14.83 2.03
CA ASN A 69 9.90 -13.82 2.05
C ASN A 69 9.64 -13.20 0.68
N TRP A 70 10.08 -13.83 -0.42
CA TRP A 70 10.02 -13.23 -1.76
C TRP A 70 8.59 -12.85 -2.16
N TRP A 71 7.64 -13.76 -1.95
CA TRP A 71 6.25 -13.55 -2.33
C TRP A 71 5.57 -12.46 -1.47
N PRO A 72 5.69 -12.44 -0.12
CA PRO A 72 5.23 -11.30 0.67
C PRO A 72 5.89 -9.96 0.30
N LEU A 73 7.20 -9.92 0.10
CA LEU A 73 7.94 -8.70 -0.24
C LEU A 73 7.53 -8.12 -1.60
N THR A 74 7.00 -8.94 -2.50
CA THR A 74 6.58 -8.53 -3.85
C THR A 74 5.07 -8.42 -4.04
N GLY A 75 4.26 -9.11 -3.22
CA GLY A 75 2.80 -9.20 -3.41
C GLY A 75 1.93 -8.89 -2.18
N HIS A 76 2.44 -8.89 -0.95
CA HIS A 76 1.59 -8.70 0.24
C HIS A 76 1.31 -7.21 0.51
N ILE A 77 0.17 -6.72 0.00
CA ILE A 77 -0.20 -5.30 0.04
C ILE A 77 -0.93 -4.90 1.33
N ARG A 78 -1.56 -5.85 2.04
CA ARG A 78 -2.38 -5.56 3.25
C ARG A 78 -1.67 -4.74 4.34
N PRO A 79 -0.36 -4.89 4.59
CA PRO A 79 0.35 -4.05 5.56
C PRO A 79 0.26 -2.55 5.24
N SER A 80 0.02 -2.17 3.99
CA SER A 80 -0.21 -0.78 3.55
C SER A 80 -1.39 -0.11 4.28
N ALA A 81 -2.34 -0.89 4.79
CA ALA A 81 -3.47 -0.42 5.60
C ALA A 81 -3.04 0.11 6.98
N THR A 82 -1.89 -0.32 7.49
CA THR A 82 -1.33 0.15 8.75
C THR A 82 -0.59 1.47 8.53
N ARG A 83 -0.74 2.44 9.42
CA ARG A 83 0.01 3.72 9.35
C ARG A 83 1.52 3.43 9.42
N SER A 84 2.30 4.06 8.54
CA SER A 84 3.75 3.83 8.43
C SER A 84 4.54 4.21 9.69
N ALA A 85 4.00 5.08 10.55
CA ALA A 85 4.61 5.38 11.85
C ALA A 85 4.69 4.14 12.77
N TYR A 86 3.88 3.11 12.51
CA TYR A 86 3.93 1.85 13.24
C TYR A 86 4.76 0.77 12.54
N TRP A 87 5.41 1.10 11.42
CA TRP A 87 6.23 0.15 10.64
C TRP A 87 7.66 0.08 11.17
N THR A 88 7.78 -0.03 12.49
CA THR A 88 9.05 -0.10 13.20
C THR A 88 9.12 -1.42 13.92
N TRP A 89 10.31 -1.98 14.05
CA TRP A 89 10.52 -3.27 14.70
C TRP A 89 10.03 -3.31 16.15
N SER A 90 10.03 -2.16 16.84
CA SER A 90 9.45 -2.03 18.19
C SER A 90 7.97 -2.43 18.27
N ASN A 91 7.23 -2.37 17.15
CA ASN A 91 5.83 -2.74 17.07
C ASN A 91 5.60 -4.22 16.65
N LEU A 92 6.64 -5.04 16.55
CA LEU A 92 6.54 -6.44 16.09
C LEU A 92 5.47 -7.27 16.81
N ARG A 93 5.33 -7.09 18.14
CA ARG A 93 4.34 -7.82 18.95
C ARG A 93 2.91 -7.48 18.54
N ARG A 94 2.66 -6.23 18.11
CA ARG A 94 1.34 -5.75 17.69
C ARG A 94 1.08 -6.06 16.23
N TYR A 95 2.13 -6.07 15.40
CA TYR A 95 2.05 -6.29 13.96
C TYR A 95 3.02 -7.42 13.54
N PRO A 96 2.62 -8.69 13.68
CA PRO A 96 3.49 -9.83 13.39
C PRO A 96 4.00 -9.91 11.94
N TRP A 97 3.26 -9.34 10.99
CA TRP A 97 3.65 -9.24 9.58
C TRP A 97 4.99 -8.52 9.38
N LEU A 98 5.43 -7.68 10.34
CA LEU A 98 6.74 -7.04 10.30
C LEU A 98 7.90 -8.05 10.20
N ARG A 99 7.73 -9.30 10.66
CA ARG A 99 8.76 -10.35 10.51
C ARG A 99 9.13 -10.64 9.05
N GLN A 100 8.15 -10.54 8.14
CA GLN A 100 8.31 -10.85 6.72
C GLN A 100 8.63 -9.61 5.88
N HIS A 101 8.51 -8.41 6.47
CA HIS A 101 8.65 -7.14 5.76
C HIS A 101 9.78 -6.26 6.28
N ASN A 102 10.34 -6.54 7.45
CA ASN A 102 11.41 -5.76 8.05
C ASN A 102 12.73 -6.53 8.07
N LEU A 103 13.82 -5.87 7.67
CA LEU A 103 15.16 -6.48 7.57
C LEU A 103 15.66 -7.06 8.90
N ARG A 104 15.17 -6.57 10.05
CA ARG A 104 15.48 -7.17 11.37
C ARG A 104 14.93 -8.58 11.54
N GLY A 105 13.99 -8.99 10.70
CA GLY A 105 13.51 -10.36 10.59
C GLY A 105 14.54 -11.35 10.07
N ALA A 106 15.62 -10.88 9.42
CA ALA A 106 16.67 -11.76 8.89
C ALA A 106 17.51 -12.48 9.97
N GLY A 107 17.51 -12.00 11.22
CA GLY A 107 18.02 -12.76 12.35
C GLY A 107 19.55 -13.00 12.40
N ASP A 108 19.93 -14.15 12.96
CA ASP A 108 21.29 -14.69 13.14
C ASP A 108 22.30 -13.85 13.95
N GLY A 109 21.80 -12.99 14.84
CA GLY A 109 22.65 -12.16 15.69
C GLY A 109 23.42 -11.06 14.92
N MET A 110 23.12 -10.88 13.64
CA MET A 110 23.66 -9.80 12.81
C MET A 110 22.89 -8.50 13.06
N ALA A 111 23.58 -7.37 12.93
CA ALA A 111 22.95 -6.06 13.09
C ALA A 111 22.30 -5.61 11.78
N TRP A 112 20.97 -5.60 11.74
CA TRP A 112 20.17 -5.11 10.61
C TRP A 112 19.45 -3.79 10.95
N PRO A 113 19.39 -2.84 10.00
CA PRO A 113 18.64 -1.60 10.20
C PRO A 113 17.14 -1.89 10.30
N ASP A 114 16.41 -1.04 11.01
CA ASP A 114 14.95 -1.07 11.08
C ASP A 114 14.35 -0.54 9.77
N LEU A 115 14.51 -1.30 8.67
CA LEU A 115 13.98 -0.99 7.34
C LEU A 115 12.83 -1.94 7.01
N THR A 116 11.64 -1.37 6.82
CA THR A 116 10.42 -2.08 6.38
C THR A 116 10.17 -1.83 4.89
N VAL A 117 9.88 -2.92 4.17
CA VAL A 117 9.55 -2.96 2.74
C VAL A 117 8.11 -3.43 2.56
N VAL A 118 7.24 -2.59 2.01
CA VAL A 118 5.82 -2.96 1.78
C VAL A 118 5.40 -2.61 0.35
N PRO A 119 4.97 -3.60 -0.46
CA PRO A 119 4.42 -3.34 -1.79
C PRO A 119 3.02 -2.68 -1.68
N GLU A 120 2.70 -1.78 -2.61
CA GLU A 120 1.42 -1.05 -2.70
C GLU A 120 0.89 -1.00 -4.14
N GLY A 121 1.00 -2.14 -4.83
CA GLY A 121 0.70 -2.27 -6.26
C GLY A 121 1.92 -1.90 -7.10
N ALA A 122 1.85 -0.81 -7.87
CA ALA A 122 2.93 -0.38 -8.76
C ALA A 122 4.14 0.27 -8.07
N ILE A 123 3.99 0.63 -6.79
CA ILE A 123 5.06 1.21 -5.96
C ILE A 123 5.30 0.35 -4.72
N THR A 124 6.55 0.31 -4.27
CA THR A 124 6.96 -0.25 -2.97
C THR A 124 7.36 0.90 -2.06
N ARG A 125 6.75 0.93 -0.87
CA ARG A 125 7.07 1.91 0.16
C ARG A 125 8.13 1.34 1.09
N LEU A 126 9.22 2.11 1.22
CA LEU A 126 10.34 1.82 2.10
C LEU A 126 10.29 2.80 3.27
N VAL A 127 10.35 2.28 4.50
CA VAL A 127 10.32 3.10 5.72
C VAL A 127 11.39 2.60 6.66
N TRP A 128 12.26 3.49 7.13
CA TRP A 128 13.27 3.13 8.11
C TRP A 128 13.33 4.09 9.30
N ALA A 129 13.58 3.52 10.47
CA ALA A 129 13.67 4.24 11.72
C ALA A 129 15.08 4.20 12.30
N ALA A 130 15.41 5.25 13.04
CA ALA A 130 16.62 5.27 13.86
C ALA A 130 16.36 4.50 15.15
N ASP A 131 17.41 3.90 15.70
CA ASP A 131 17.36 3.28 17.01
C ASP A 131 17.24 4.34 18.11
N GLU A 132 16.16 4.24 18.88
CA GLU A 132 15.87 5.11 20.01
C GLU A 132 16.59 4.64 21.29
N ASP A 133 16.77 3.33 21.45
CA ASP A 133 17.30 2.74 22.68
C ASP A 133 18.61 1.96 22.43
N ARG A 134 19.56 2.09 23.36
CA ARG A 134 20.84 1.33 23.32
C ARG A 134 20.66 -0.14 23.73
N ALA A 135 19.45 -0.53 24.11
CA ALA A 135 19.13 -1.87 24.58
C ALA A 135 19.27 -2.98 23.51
N LEU A 136 19.28 -2.63 22.22
CA LEU A 136 19.28 -3.62 21.11
C LEU A 136 20.68 -4.09 20.69
N GLY A 137 21.76 -3.55 21.25
CA GLY A 137 23.13 -3.98 20.98
C GLY A 137 24.15 -2.83 20.97
N PRO A 138 25.43 -3.11 20.70
CA PRO A 138 26.49 -2.10 20.67
C PRO A 138 26.40 -1.17 19.45
N LEU A 139 25.65 -1.55 18.42
CA LEU A 139 25.47 -0.79 17.18
C LEU A 139 24.11 -0.09 17.19
N ARG A 140 24.13 1.22 16.94
CA ARG A 140 22.93 2.06 16.87
C ARG A 140 22.76 2.61 15.46
N PHE A 141 21.71 2.19 14.75
CA PHE A 141 21.38 2.78 13.45
C PHE A 141 20.80 4.18 13.66
N ALA A 142 21.35 5.19 13.00
CA ALA A 142 21.00 6.59 13.20
C ALA A 142 20.12 7.17 12.08
N SER A 143 20.04 6.48 10.94
CA SER A 143 19.29 6.95 9.77
C SER A 143 17.80 6.81 10.00
N ARG A 144 17.03 7.80 9.54
CA ARG A 144 15.56 7.76 9.50
C ARG A 144 15.06 8.25 8.14
N GLY A 145 13.98 7.68 7.63
CA GLY A 145 13.41 8.15 6.39
C GLY A 145 12.34 7.27 5.79
N ARG A 146 11.90 7.69 4.61
CA ARG A 146 10.93 6.99 3.77
C ARG A 146 11.25 7.26 2.32
N ALA A 147 10.98 6.29 1.47
CA ALA A 147 11.09 6.39 0.02
C ALA A 147 9.95 5.63 -0.66
N LEU A 148 9.62 6.05 -1.88
CA LEU A 148 8.74 5.32 -2.79
C LEU A 148 9.59 4.91 -3.99
N VAL A 149 9.61 3.62 -4.30
CA VAL A 149 10.34 3.05 -5.44
C VAL A 149 9.33 2.29 -6.28
N ARG A 150 9.57 2.13 -7.59
CA ARG A 150 8.71 1.25 -8.39
C ARG A 150 8.82 -0.18 -7.88
N SER A 151 7.71 -0.91 -7.81
CA SER A 151 7.72 -2.28 -7.28
C SER A 151 8.63 -3.21 -8.09
N ASP A 152 8.70 -3.01 -9.41
CA ASP A 152 9.56 -3.80 -10.29
C ASP A 152 11.05 -3.51 -10.05
N GLU A 153 11.43 -2.26 -9.75
CA GLU A 153 12.79 -1.88 -9.38
C GLU A 153 13.17 -2.40 -8.00
N ALA A 154 12.26 -2.30 -7.03
CA ALA A 154 12.47 -2.85 -5.69
C ALA A 154 12.67 -4.38 -5.73
N GLY A 155 11.83 -5.09 -6.49
CA GLY A 155 11.98 -6.53 -6.70
C GLY A 155 13.32 -6.89 -7.35
N LYS A 156 13.71 -6.20 -8.44
CA LYS A 156 15.02 -6.39 -9.09
C LYS A 156 16.19 -6.14 -8.12
N ALA A 157 16.11 -5.12 -7.28
CA ALA A 157 17.14 -4.80 -6.31
C ALA A 157 17.27 -5.88 -5.22
N LEU A 158 16.15 -6.37 -4.68
CA LEU A 158 16.13 -7.47 -3.70
C LEU A 158 16.67 -8.77 -4.30
N ALA A 159 16.22 -9.13 -5.51
CA ALA A 159 16.77 -10.28 -6.25
C ALA A 159 18.28 -10.13 -6.52
N GLY A 160 18.73 -8.92 -6.83
CA GLY A 160 20.15 -8.62 -7.02
C GLY A 160 20.99 -8.81 -5.75
N ILE A 161 20.42 -8.58 -4.56
CA ILE A 161 21.10 -8.89 -3.29
C ILE A 161 21.29 -10.39 -3.14
N VAL A 162 20.23 -11.18 -3.38
CA VAL A 162 20.29 -12.65 -3.32
C VAL A 162 21.31 -13.21 -4.30
N GLN A 163 21.26 -12.74 -5.55
CA GLN A 163 22.17 -13.21 -6.60
C GLN A 163 23.64 -12.97 -6.24
N ARG A 164 23.98 -11.77 -5.72
CA ARG A 164 25.37 -11.47 -5.31
C ARG A 164 25.87 -12.39 -4.20
N VAL A 165 25.00 -12.81 -3.28
CA VAL A 165 25.36 -13.75 -2.21
C VAL A 165 25.55 -15.15 -2.80
N LEU A 166 24.67 -15.60 -3.69
CA LEU A 166 24.80 -16.88 -4.39
C LEU A 166 26.09 -16.97 -5.22
N ASP A 167 26.41 -15.90 -5.96
CA ASP A 167 27.65 -15.81 -6.75
C ASP A 167 28.87 -15.95 -5.83
N ARG A 168 28.89 -15.25 -4.70
CA ARG A 168 29.98 -15.32 -3.71
C ARG A 168 30.12 -16.71 -3.08
N LEU A 169 29.01 -17.36 -2.79
CA LEU A 169 28.99 -18.74 -2.29
C LEU A 169 29.58 -19.72 -3.32
N ALA A 170 29.19 -19.58 -4.58
CA ALA A 170 29.72 -20.40 -5.68
C ALA A 170 31.23 -20.20 -5.87
N GLU A 171 31.71 -18.95 -5.86
CA GLU A 171 33.15 -18.62 -5.90
C GLU A 171 33.94 -19.26 -4.74
N SER A 172 33.30 -19.38 -3.58
CA SER A 172 33.89 -19.97 -2.36
C SER A 172 33.72 -21.49 -2.29
N GLY A 173 33.13 -22.14 -3.31
CA GLY A 173 32.90 -23.59 -3.33
C GLY A 173 31.76 -24.06 -2.42
N VAL A 174 30.91 -23.17 -1.93
CA VAL A 174 29.79 -23.46 -1.02
C VAL A 174 28.47 -23.47 -1.82
N GLY A 175 28.19 -24.55 -2.55
CA GLY A 175 27.13 -24.54 -3.57
C GLY A 175 25.77 -25.17 -3.21
N LYS A 176 25.65 -25.88 -2.08
CA LYS A 176 24.41 -26.60 -1.69
C LYS A 176 23.85 -26.05 -0.39
N THR A 177 23.29 -24.85 -0.46
CA THR A 177 22.73 -24.15 0.70
C THR A 177 21.19 -24.14 0.64
N PRO A 178 20.48 -24.02 1.77
CA PRO A 178 19.04 -23.78 1.77
C PRO A 178 18.64 -22.60 0.88
N LEU A 179 19.40 -21.48 0.93
CA LEU A 179 19.21 -20.33 0.04
C LEU A 179 19.24 -20.72 -1.45
N SER A 180 20.19 -21.55 -1.88
CA SER A 180 20.30 -21.95 -3.28
C SER A 180 19.14 -22.82 -3.76
N ALA A 181 18.56 -23.64 -2.87
CA ALA A 181 17.37 -24.44 -3.17
C ALA A 181 16.13 -23.55 -3.28
N GLU A 182 15.87 -22.73 -2.26
CA GLU A 182 14.72 -21.83 -2.21
C GLU A 182 14.69 -20.88 -3.42
N TRP A 183 15.84 -20.29 -3.77
CA TRP A 183 15.93 -19.37 -4.90
C TRP A 183 15.75 -20.07 -6.25
N ALA A 184 16.17 -21.34 -6.37
CA ALA A 184 15.93 -22.14 -7.56
C ALA A 184 14.44 -22.47 -7.71
N ASP A 185 13.75 -22.82 -6.62
CA ASP A 185 12.32 -23.09 -6.62
C ASP A 185 11.54 -21.86 -7.10
N ILE A 186 11.79 -20.69 -6.50
CA ILE A 186 11.19 -19.40 -6.92
C ILE A 186 11.47 -19.09 -8.41
N GLY A 187 12.70 -19.33 -8.86
CA GLY A 187 13.12 -19.04 -10.24
C GLY A 187 12.58 -20.03 -11.28
N SER A 188 12.22 -21.25 -10.86
CA SER A 188 11.71 -22.31 -11.72
C SER A 188 10.19 -22.41 -11.76
N ALA A 189 9.49 -21.68 -10.87
CA ALA A 189 8.04 -21.62 -10.81
C ALA A 189 7.43 -21.19 -12.16
N ASP A 190 6.48 -21.99 -12.64
CA ASP A 190 5.74 -21.70 -13.86
C ASP A 190 4.66 -20.61 -13.65
N GLU A 191 3.91 -20.26 -14.69
CA GLU A 191 2.90 -19.20 -14.61
C GLU A 191 1.79 -19.52 -13.60
N GLU A 192 1.34 -20.78 -13.51
CA GLU A 192 0.28 -21.20 -12.61
C GLU A 192 0.76 -21.16 -11.15
N GLU A 193 1.97 -21.67 -10.88
CA GLU A 193 2.57 -21.63 -9.55
C GLU A 193 2.81 -20.19 -9.10
N ARG A 194 3.31 -19.32 -9.97
CA ARG A 194 3.52 -17.90 -9.67
C ARG A 194 2.22 -17.19 -9.32
N ASP A 195 1.15 -17.44 -10.07
CA ASP A 195 -0.16 -16.86 -9.81
C ASP A 195 -0.73 -17.33 -8.46
N PHE A 196 -0.57 -18.61 -8.13
CA PHE A 196 -0.93 -19.14 -6.81
C PHE A 196 -0.12 -18.48 -5.69
N CYS A 197 1.21 -18.39 -5.85
CA CYS A 197 2.09 -17.81 -4.84
C CYS A 197 1.77 -16.34 -4.57
N LEU A 198 1.51 -15.56 -5.62
CA LEU A 198 1.08 -14.17 -5.51
C LEU A 198 -0.30 -14.04 -4.85
N ALA A 199 -1.23 -14.94 -5.17
CA ALA A 199 -2.56 -14.95 -4.55
C ALA A 199 -2.49 -15.25 -3.05
N ALA A 200 -1.70 -16.25 -2.64
CA ALA A 200 -1.45 -16.57 -1.24
C ALA A 200 -0.80 -15.38 -0.51
N ALA A 201 0.23 -14.78 -1.11
CA ALA A 201 0.93 -13.63 -0.53
C ALA A 201 0.01 -12.41 -0.33
N ARG A 202 -0.88 -12.12 -1.29
CA ARG A 202 -1.89 -11.03 -1.15
C ARG A 202 -2.84 -11.24 0.01
N LEU A 203 -3.09 -12.49 0.40
CA LEU A 203 -3.89 -12.86 1.58
C LEU A 203 -3.06 -12.87 2.88
N GLY A 204 -1.76 -12.59 2.80
CA GLY A 204 -0.84 -12.62 3.94
C GLY A 204 -0.38 -14.02 4.32
N LEU A 205 -0.47 -14.98 3.40
CA LEU A 205 0.00 -16.35 3.58
C LEU A 205 1.39 -16.52 2.96
N ASP A 206 2.17 -17.42 3.54
CA ASP A 206 3.38 -17.95 2.91
C ASP A 206 2.98 -19.12 2.01
N PRO A 207 3.18 -19.04 0.67
CA PRO A 207 2.71 -20.04 -0.28
C PRO A 207 3.30 -21.44 -0.07
N TYR A 208 4.51 -21.54 0.50
CA TYR A 208 5.16 -22.83 0.76
C TYR A 208 4.81 -23.42 2.13
N SER A 209 4.05 -22.67 2.95
CA SER A 209 3.61 -23.06 4.29
C SER A 209 2.06 -23.02 4.45
N VAL A 210 1.30 -22.93 3.35
CA VAL A 210 -0.17 -22.91 3.38
C VAL A 210 -0.70 -24.29 3.75
N ASP A 211 -1.69 -24.35 4.65
CA ASP A 211 -2.37 -25.60 4.94
C ASP A 211 -3.24 -26.10 3.75
N GLU A 212 -3.55 -27.39 3.74
CA GLU A 212 -4.28 -28.03 2.64
C GLU A 212 -5.69 -27.44 2.44
N GLU A 213 -6.33 -26.99 3.51
CA GLU A 213 -7.67 -26.39 3.45
C GLU A 213 -7.65 -25.03 2.75
N ALA A 214 -6.72 -24.15 3.14
CA ALA A 214 -6.53 -22.84 2.53
C ALA A 214 -6.06 -22.96 1.08
N SER A 215 -5.14 -23.88 0.78
CA SER A 215 -4.69 -24.14 -0.59
C SER A 215 -5.84 -24.59 -1.49
N THR A 216 -6.65 -25.56 -1.03
CA THR A 216 -7.83 -26.04 -1.76
C THR A 216 -8.84 -24.91 -2.01
N LYS A 217 -9.07 -24.05 -1.02
CA LYS A 217 -9.97 -22.88 -1.18
C LYS A 217 -9.45 -21.92 -2.24
N LEU A 218 -8.15 -21.63 -2.26
CA LEU A 218 -7.55 -20.71 -3.23
C LEU A 218 -7.64 -21.23 -4.66
N LEU A 219 -7.25 -22.50 -4.86
CA LEU A 219 -7.30 -23.15 -6.17
C LEU A 219 -8.73 -23.25 -6.72
N ALA A 220 -9.73 -23.37 -5.85
CA ALA A 220 -11.13 -23.40 -6.28
C ALA A 220 -11.72 -22.01 -6.56
N ILE A 221 -11.38 -21.00 -5.76
CA ILE A 221 -12.05 -19.69 -5.81
C ILE A 221 -11.35 -18.72 -6.77
N VAL A 222 -10.03 -18.61 -6.71
CA VAL A 222 -9.27 -17.56 -7.43
C VAL A 222 -9.44 -17.65 -8.96
N PRO A 223 -9.41 -18.83 -9.59
CA PRO A 223 -9.65 -18.96 -11.03
C PRO A 223 -11.08 -18.60 -11.45
N ALA A 224 -12.06 -18.68 -10.54
CA ALA A 224 -13.45 -18.32 -10.81
C ALA A 224 -13.70 -16.80 -10.72
N ILE A 225 -12.76 -16.04 -10.18
CA ILE A 225 -12.84 -14.57 -10.12
C ILE A 225 -12.36 -13.98 -11.45
N PRO A 226 -13.13 -13.08 -12.08
CA PRO A 226 -12.69 -12.38 -13.29
C PRO A 226 -11.34 -11.67 -13.08
N ASP A 227 -10.45 -11.74 -14.07
CA ASP A 227 -9.10 -11.18 -14.01
C ASP A 227 -9.08 -9.72 -13.53
N GLU A 228 -10.00 -8.89 -14.05
CA GLU A 228 -10.13 -7.47 -13.71
C GLU A 228 -10.46 -7.19 -12.22
N LEU A 229 -10.94 -8.20 -11.49
CA LEU A 229 -11.35 -8.11 -10.09
C LEU A 229 -10.46 -8.91 -9.15
N ARG A 230 -9.61 -9.81 -9.68
CA ARG A 230 -8.85 -10.78 -8.89
C ARG A 230 -7.97 -10.10 -7.85
N ASP A 231 -7.25 -9.08 -8.28
CA ASP A 231 -6.35 -8.29 -7.43
C ASP A 231 -7.11 -7.57 -6.31
N ASP A 232 -8.13 -6.78 -6.67
CA ASP A 232 -8.94 -6.06 -5.70
C ASP A 232 -9.63 -7.05 -4.73
N PHE A 233 -10.00 -8.24 -5.21
CA PHE A 233 -10.64 -9.29 -4.41
C PHE A 233 -9.68 -9.85 -3.37
N LEU A 234 -8.48 -10.28 -3.79
CA LEU A 234 -7.45 -10.83 -2.90
C LEU A 234 -6.94 -9.79 -1.89
N ASP A 235 -6.90 -8.53 -2.26
CA ASP A 235 -6.47 -7.45 -1.36
C ASP A 235 -7.56 -7.09 -0.32
N SER A 236 -8.82 -7.46 -0.56
CA SER A 236 -9.98 -7.04 0.24
C SER A 236 -10.67 -8.14 1.02
N ALA A 237 -10.71 -9.37 0.48
CA ALA A 237 -11.50 -10.46 1.06
C ALA A 237 -10.81 -11.04 2.30
N ASP A 238 -11.55 -11.39 3.34
CA ASP A 238 -10.96 -12.09 4.49
C ASP A 238 -10.77 -13.57 4.15
N LEU A 239 -9.60 -14.14 4.46
CA LEU A 239 -9.26 -15.54 4.15
C LEU A 239 -10.33 -16.52 4.67
N ASP A 240 -10.78 -16.33 5.90
CA ASP A 240 -11.78 -17.18 6.55
C ASP A 240 -13.15 -17.13 5.86
N THR A 241 -13.42 -16.05 5.11
CA THR A 241 -14.71 -15.79 4.47
C THR A 241 -14.61 -15.69 2.95
N LEU A 242 -13.51 -16.17 2.36
CA LEU A 242 -13.21 -16.07 0.93
C LEU A 242 -14.35 -16.61 0.05
N GLY A 243 -14.92 -17.76 0.42
CA GLY A 243 -16.07 -18.33 -0.30
C GLY A 243 -17.34 -17.48 -0.20
N THR A 244 -17.53 -16.79 0.92
CA THR A 244 -18.65 -15.85 1.11
C THR A 244 -18.45 -14.60 0.24
N ALA A 245 -17.24 -14.06 0.19
CA ALA A 245 -16.88 -12.94 -0.67
C ALA A 245 -17.10 -13.30 -2.15
N ALA A 246 -16.66 -14.48 -2.60
CA ALA A 246 -16.83 -14.94 -3.97
C ALA A 246 -18.32 -15.10 -4.34
N ALA A 247 -19.13 -15.69 -3.45
CA ALA A 247 -20.57 -15.85 -3.67
C ALA A 247 -21.35 -14.52 -3.65
N TRP A 248 -20.78 -13.46 -3.06
CA TRP A 248 -21.37 -12.13 -3.03
C TRP A 248 -21.20 -11.37 -4.36
N LEU A 249 -20.10 -11.61 -5.08
CA LEU A 249 -19.74 -10.86 -6.30
C LEU A 249 -20.83 -10.86 -7.40
N PRO A 250 -21.47 -11.99 -7.78
CA PRO A 250 -22.49 -11.97 -8.82
C PRO A 250 -23.70 -11.11 -8.44
N LYS A 251 -24.13 -11.17 -7.17
CA LYS A 251 -25.22 -10.37 -6.64
C LYS A 251 -24.86 -8.88 -6.64
N ALA A 252 -23.62 -8.57 -6.25
CA ALA A 252 -23.08 -7.22 -6.22
C ALA A 252 -22.97 -6.62 -7.63
N SER A 253 -22.49 -7.39 -8.59
CA SER A 253 -22.40 -6.99 -10.01
C SER A 253 -23.77 -6.66 -10.59
N GLU A 254 -24.77 -7.51 -10.35
CA GLU A 254 -26.13 -7.28 -10.81
C GLU A 254 -26.75 -6.02 -10.18
N ALA A 255 -26.59 -5.86 -8.86
CA ALA A 255 -27.09 -4.70 -8.12
C ALA A 255 -26.41 -3.39 -8.54
N ALA A 256 -25.09 -3.39 -8.72
CA ALA A 256 -24.34 -2.24 -9.22
C ALA A 256 -24.75 -1.89 -10.66
N GLY A 257 -25.00 -2.91 -11.49
CA GLY A 257 -25.54 -2.73 -12.83
C GLY A 257 -26.88 -1.99 -12.82
N ARG A 258 -27.83 -2.40 -11.97
CA ARG A 258 -29.09 -1.66 -11.78
C ARG A 258 -28.86 -0.26 -11.22
N ALA A 259 -27.97 -0.13 -10.25
CA ALA A 259 -27.64 1.15 -9.64
C ALA A 259 -27.05 2.16 -10.64
N SER A 260 -26.33 1.70 -11.68
CA SER A 260 -25.79 2.60 -12.70
C SER A 260 -26.88 3.31 -13.51
N ALA A 261 -28.04 2.68 -13.71
CA ALA A 261 -29.20 3.30 -14.35
C ALA A 261 -29.86 4.37 -13.47
N ASP A 262 -29.70 4.27 -12.14
CA ASP A 262 -30.22 5.24 -11.17
C ASP A 262 -29.36 6.53 -11.13
N ALA A 263 -28.14 6.52 -11.67
CA ALA A 263 -27.33 7.73 -11.81
C ALA A 263 -27.92 8.65 -12.89
N ALA A 264 -28.15 9.92 -12.53
CA ALA A 264 -28.76 10.89 -13.43
C ALA A 264 -27.77 11.45 -14.46
N MET A 265 -26.51 11.61 -14.07
CA MET A 265 -25.46 12.26 -14.85
C MET A 265 -24.51 11.25 -15.50
N SER A 266 -24.01 11.60 -16.69
CA SER A 266 -22.96 10.85 -17.40
C SER A 266 -21.58 11.32 -16.95
N LEU A 267 -20.60 10.42 -16.87
CA LEU A 267 -19.23 10.70 -16.43
C LEU A 267 -18.38 11.44 -17.47
N THR A 268 -18.80 11.50 -18.73
CA THR A 268 -18.05 12.07 -19.87
C THR A 268 -17.54 13.48 -19.58
N PRO A 269 -18.34 14.44 -19.07
CA PRO A 269 -17.85 15.78 -18.75
C PRO A 269 -16.73 15.76 -17.69
N LEU A 270 -16.85 14.88 -16.69
CA LEU A 270 -15.85 14.75 -15.63
C LEU A 270 -14.57 14.09 -16.14
N ARG A 271 -14.69 13.09 -17.03
CA ARG A 271 -13.53 12.45 -17.68
C ARG A 271 -12.74 13.45 -18.51
N ALA A 272 -13.43 14.33 -19.25
CA ALA A 272 -12.78 15.41 -19.99
C ALA A 272 -12.07 16.39 -19.04
N ALA A 273 -12.70 16.76 -17.92
CA ALA A 273 -12.12 17.67 -16.94
C ALA A 273 -10.83 17.13 -16.29
N VAL A 274 -10.77 15.84 -15.97
CA VAL A 274 -9.59 15.24 -15.32
C VAL A 274 -8.51 14.77 -16.30
N ALA A 275 -8.80 14.69 -17.61
CA ALA A 275 -7.86 14.17 -18.60
C ALA A 275 -6.53 14.94 -18.62
N GLY A 276 -6.57 16.26 -18.40
CA GLY A 276 -5.37 17.11 -18.29
C GLY A 276 -4.49 16.74 -17.08
N GLU A 277 -5.11 16.48 -15.93
CA GLU A 277 -4.42 16.09 -14.69
C GLU A 277 -3.78 14.70 -14.76
N LEU A 278 -4.41 13.80 -15.51
CA LEU A 278 -3.89 12.45 -15.73
C LEU A 278 -2.77 12.43 -16.77
N SER A 279 -2.84 13.29 -17.79
CA SER A 279 -1.85 13.39 -18.87
C SER A 279 -0.58 14.14 -18.42
N SER A 280 -0.69 15.09 -17.49
CA SER A 280 0.45 15.79 -16.88
C SER A 280 1.21 14.94 -15.86
N GLY A 281 0.77 13.71 -15.59
CA GLY A 281 1.42 12.75 -14.70
C GLY A 281 2.74 12.16 -15.21
N ALA A 282 3.25 12.60 -16.37
CA ALA A 282 4.49 12.10 -16.98
C ALA A 282 5.66 13.13 -16.95
N VAL A 283 6.37 13.20 -15.80
CA VAL A 283 7.85 13.36 -15.60
C VAL A 283 8.48 14.76 -15.93
N PRO A 284 9.54 15.33 -15.24
CA PRO A 284 10.70 14.74 -14.52
C PRO A 284 11.00 15.34 -13.09
N ASP A 285 11.95 14.93 -12.23
CA ASP A 285 13.13 14.04 -12.28
C ASP A 285 13.61 13.64 -10.84
N SER A 286 14.46 12.61 -10.77
CA SER A 286 15.44 12.22 -9.73
C SER A 286 15.00 11.89 -8.28
N ALA A 287 13.79 12.26 -7.84
CA ALA A 287 13.19 11.82 -6.57
C ALA A 287 11.64 11.80 -6.61
N GLY A 288 11.05 11.87 -7.81
CA GLY A 288 9.72 12.43 -8.08
C GLY A 288 8.62 11.47 -8.55
N LEU A 289 8.19 10.53 -7.70
CA LEU A 289 6.86 9.93 -7.83
C LEU A 289 5.82 10.89 -7.20
N ARG A 290 4.88 11.42 -7.98
CA ARG A 290 3.75 12.21 -7.43
C ARG A 290 2.96 11.29 -6.49
N ARG A 291 2.82 11.72 -5.22
CA ARG A 291 2.10 10.94 -4.20
C ARG A 291 0.67 10.67 -4.67
N PRO A 292 0.13 9.44 -4.51
CA PRO A 292 -1.20 9.08 -5.01
C PRO A 292 -2.31 10.05 -4.57
N TRP A 293 -2.25 10.55 -3.34
CA TRP A 293 -3.27 11.47 -2.84
C TRP A 293 -3.26 12.85 -3.51
N HIS A 294 -2.11 13.36 -3.98
CA HIS A 294 -2.08 14.63 -4.73
C HIS A 294 -2.86 14.50 -6.04
N VAL A 295 -2.72 13.37 -6.74
CA VAL A 295 -3.51 13.09 -7.95
C VAL A 295 -5.00 13.11 -7.63
N GLY A 296 -5.41 12.50 -6.52
CA GLY A 296 -6.80 12.51 -6.08
C GLY A 296 -7.33 13.92 -5.78
N PHE A 297 -6.55 14.74 -5.07
CA PHE A 297 -6.92 16.12 -4.77
C PHE A 297 -7.12 16.97 -6.03
N ASP A 298 -6.17 16.88 -6.98
CA ASP A 298 -6.22 17.70 -8.18
C ASP A 298 -7.34 17.25 -9.13
N MET A 299 -7.61 15.95 -9.21
CA MET A 299 -8.82 15.43 -9.88
C MET A 299 -10.10 15.98 -9.27
N ALA A 300 -10.22 16.03 -7.93
CA ALA A 300 -11.41 16.54 -7.27
C ALA A 300 -11.62 18.04 -7.51
N ARG A 301 -10.55 18.82 -7.48
CA ARG A 301 -10.57 20.26 -7.82
C ARG A 301 -11.00 20.50 -9.27
N ALA A 302 -10.45 19.73 -10.21
CA ALA A 302 -10.84 19.79 -11.62
C ALA A 302 -12.33 19.47 -11.80
N VAL A 303 -12.86 18.47 -11.09
CA VAL A 303 -14.30 18.13 -11.11
C VAL A 303 -15.15 19.30 -10.56
N ARG A 304 -14.79 19.87 -9.40
CA ARG A 304 -15.55 21.00 -8.83
C ARG A 304 -15.51 22.22 -9.74
N GLN A 305 -14.37 22.52 -10.34
CA GLN A 305 -14.23 23.63 -11.29
C GLN A 305 -15.08 23.42 -12.55
N ALA A 306 -15.08 22.20 -13.11
CA ALA A 306 -15.89 21.88 -14.29
C ALA A 306 -17.39 21.96 -14.03
N LEU A 307 -17.82 21.79 -12.78
CA LEU A 307 -19.21 21.87 -12.33
C LEU A 307 -19.56 23.21 -11.69
N ASP A 308 -18.67 24.20 -11.74
CA ASP A 308 -18.84 25.53 -11.12
C ASP A 308 -19.29 25.46 -9.65
N THR A 309 -18.73 24.50 -8.90
CA THR A 309 -19.09 24.26 -7.49
C THR A 309 -18.06 24.88 -6.55
N GLU A 310 -18.42 26.00 -5.91
CA GLU A 310 -17.56 26.73 -4.97
C GLU A 310 -17.01 25.85 -3.84
N ALA A 311 -15.77 26.06 -3.39
CA ALA A 311 -15.13 25.22 -2.36
C ALA A 311 -15.89 25.14 -1.02
N THR A 312 -16.71 26.13 -0.70
CA THR A 312 -17.53 26.19 0.52
C THR A 312 -18.88 25.47 0.39
N ALA A 313 -19.30 25.10 -0.83
CA ALA A 313 -20.59 24.46 -1.06
C ALA A 313 -20.52 22.93 -0.85
N PRO A 314 -21.54 22.30 -0.22
CA PRO A 314 -21.66 20.84 -0.22
C PRO A 314 -21.78 20.26 -1.63
N PHE A 315 -21.29 19.04 -1.85
CA PHE A 315 -21.34 18.38 -3.16
C PHE A 315 -22.33 17.21 -3.16
N ASP A 316 -23.32 17.24 -4.06
CA ASP A 316 -24.26 16.13 -4.23
C ASP A 316 -23.69 15.03 -5.14
N ILE A 317 -23.11 14.01 -4.50
CA ILE A 317 -22.56 12.84 -5.20
C ILE A 317 -23.63 11.89 -5.74
N SER A 318 -24.88 11.99 -5.28
CA SER A 318 -25.94 11.03 -5.63
C SER A 318 -26.37 11.11 -7.10
N ALA A 319 -26.24 12.30 -7.72
CA ALA A 319 -26.52 12.50 -9.13
C ALA A 319 -25.54 11.76 -10.06
N TRP A 320 -24.32 11.49 -9.58
CA TRP A 320 -23.22 10.92 -10.38
C TRP A 320 -23.01 9.42 -10.16
N VAL A 321 -23.36 8.93 -8.96
CA VAL A 321 -23.19 7.52 -8.58
C VAL A 321 -24.46 7.00 -7.94
N GLY A 322 -25.21 6.19 -8.70
CA GLY A 322 -26.32 5.44 -8.13
C GLY A 322 -25.79 4.36 -7.20
N ALA A 323 -26.47 4.10 -6.09
CA ALA A 323 -26.03 3.06 -5.15
C ALA A 323 -27.18 2.23 -4.59
N ARG A 324 -26.91 0.93 -4.39
CA ARG A 324 -27.82 -0.03 -3.79
C ARG A 324 -27.12 -0.78 -2.66
N THR A 325 -27.83 -1.02 -1.57
CA THR A 325 -27.31 -1.80 -0.44
C THR A 325 -27.80 -3.24 -0.56
N LEU A 326 -26.89 -4.19 -0.39
CA LEU A 326 -27.15 -5.62 -0.41
C LEU A 326 -27.14 -6.20 0.99
N GLN A 327 -28.19 -6.97 1.28
CA GLN A 327 -28.30 -7.74 2.51
C GLN A 327 -27.38 -8.97 2.48
N GLY A 328 -26.81 -9.30 3.63
CA GLY A 328 -25.98 -10.49 3.82
C GLY A 328 -24.47 -10.21 3.87
N PRO A 329 -23.67 -11.22 4.28
CA PRO A 329 -22.24 -11.05 4.49
C PRO A 329 -21.51 -10.89 3.15
N ALA A 330 -20.61 -9.91 3.08
CA ALA A 330 -19.77 -9.65 1.92
C ALA A 330 -18.34 -10.18 2.06
N GLY A 331 -18.04 -10.90 3.15
CA GLY A 331 -16.74 -11.54 3.38
C GLY A 331 -15.53 -10.59 3.33
N GLY A 332 -15.64 -9.43 3.99
CA GLY A 332 -14.61 -8.38 3.98
C GLY A 332 -14.78 -7.33 2.88
N LEU A 333 -15.54 -7.63 1.81
CA LEU A 333 -15.75 -6.68 0.71
C LEU A 333 -16.62 -5.48 1.12
N GLN A 334 -16.16 -4.29 0.75
CA GLN A 334 -16.85 -3.04 1.06
C GLN A 334 -17.88 -2.66 -0.02
N GLY A 335 -17.55 -2.88 -1.28
CA GLY A 335 -18.46 -2.55 -2.37
C GLY A 335 -17.99 -3.08 -3.71
N PHE A 336 -18.90 -3.12 -4.65
CA PHE A 336 -18.66 -3.44 -6.05
C PHE A 336 -19.15 -2.27 -6.89
N ALA A 337 -18.30 -1.73 -7.75
CA ALA A 337 -18.68 -0.66 -8.66
C ALA A 337 -18.63 -1.13 -10.11
N THR A 338 -19.51 -0.57 -10.93
CA THR A 338 -19.49 -0.74 -12.38
C THR A 338 -19.79 0.55 -13.10
N VAL A 339 -19.22 0.72 -14.29
CA VAL A 339 -19.55 1.79 -15.23
C VAL A 339 -20.23 1.19 -16.45
N ARG A 340 -21.50 1.55 -16.69
CA ARG A 340 -22.29 1.14 -17.85
C ARG A 340 -22.91 2.37 -18.50
N ASP A 341 -22.86 2.46 -19.82
CA ASP A 341 -23.37 3.61 -20.58
C ASP A 341 -22.88 4.95 -20.01
N ASP A 342 -21.59 4.97 -19.62
CA ASP A 342 -20.92 6.12 -19.01
C ASP A 342 -21.57 6.62 -17.70
N ARG A 343 -22.25 5.73 -16.97
CA ARG A 343 -22.83 5.99 -15.65
C ARG A 343 -22.28 5.04 -14.61
N CYS A 344 -22.02 5.54 -13.40
CA CYS A 344 -21.46 4.74 -12.31
C CYS A 344 -22.55 4.18 -11.40
N GLY A 345 -22.49 2.88 -11.14
CA GLY A 345 -23.33 2.18 -10.18
C GLY A 345 -22.51 1.49 -9.11
N LEU A 346 -22.99 1.53 -7.86
CA LEU A 346 -22.29 0.98 -6.70
C LEU A 346 -23.21 0.05 -5.89
N ALA A 347 -22.78 -1.19 -5.69
CA ALA A 347 -23.37 -2.09 -4.70
C ALA A 347 -22.56 -2.03 -3.40
N LEU A 348 -23.23 -1.80 -2.28
CA LEU A 348 -22.64 -1.71 -0.95
C LEU A 348 -23.09 -2.89 -0.09
N SER A 349 -22.17 -3.43 0.71
CA SER A 349 -22.54 -4.41 1.74
C SER A 349 -23.28 -3.76 2.90
N ASP A 350 -24.35 -4.40 3.38
CA ASP A 350 -25.07 -3.99 4.60
C ASP A 350 -24.33 -4.48 5.84
N SER A 351 -23.12 -3.96 6.06
CA SER A 351 -22.44 -4.21 7.33
C SER A 351 -23.05 -3.29 8.39
N PRO A 352 -23.32 -3.77 9.63
CA PRO A 352 -23.83 -2.93 10.71
C PRO A 352 -22.90 -1.75 11.07
N LYS A 353 -21.63 -1.77 10.63
CA LYS A 353 -20.72 -0.62 10.68
C LYS A 353 -21.18 0.57 9.79
N PHE A 354 -22.11 0.35 8.84
CA PHE A 354 -22.41 1.25 7.73
C PHE A 354 -23.92 1.43 7.43
N ALA A 355 -24.81 0.88 8.27
CA ALA A 355 -26.23 0.68 7.94
C ALA A 355 -27.13 1.95 7.99
N SER A 356 -26.75 3.04 8.66
CA SER A 356 -27.71 4.13 8.94
C SER A 356 -27.99 5.06 7.75
N THR A 357 -29.25 5.18 7.31
CA THR A 357 -29.72 6.08 6.22
C THR A 357 -29.94 7.52 6.65
N VAL A 358 -29.91 7.78 7.97
CA VAL A 358 -29.98 9.11 8.57
C VAL A 358 -28.94 9.16 9.69
N GLY A 359 -28.17 10.25 9.81
CA GLY A 359 -27.07 10.35 10.78
C GLY A 359 -25.75 9.71 10.28
N PRO A 360 -24.84 9.26 11.18
CA PRO A 360 -23.44 8.95 10.86
C PRO A 360 -23.20 7.98 9.68
N GLY A 361 -24.14 7.07 9.39
CA GLY A 361 -24.07 6.13 8.26
C GLY A 361 -24.35 6.75 6.87
N SER A 362 -24.96 7.93 6.81
CA SER A 362 -25.18 8.69 5.57
C SER A 362 -23.85 9.20 4.99
N HIS A 363 -23.00 9.77 5.84
CA HIS A 363 -21.68 10.29 5.48
C HIS A 363 -20.81 9.22 4.82
N TYR A 364 -20.89 8.00 5.36
CA TYR A 364 -20.11 6.87 4.88
C TYR A 364 -20.52 6.42 3.47
N ARG A 365 -21.82 6.47 3.15
CA ARG A 365 -22.32 6.18 1.80
C ARG A 365 -21.87 7.23 0.79
N SER A 366 -21.96 8.51 1.14
CA SER A 366 -21.49 9.60 0.28
C SER A 366 -19.99 9.46 0.00
N PHE A 367 -19.20 9.18 1.03
CA PHE A 367 -17.76 8.95 0.86
C PHE A 367 -17.46 7.74 -0.03
N ARG A 368 -18.16 6.61 0.13
CA ARG A 368 -17.97 5.44 -0.75
C ARG A 368 -18.40 5.70 -2.19
N ARG A 369 -19.50 6.44 -2.41
CA ARG A 369 -19.90 6.90 -3.74
C ARG A 369 -18.82 7.78 -4.37
N ALA A 370 -18.26 8.72 -3.61
CA ALA A 370 -17.20 9.59 -4.08
C ALA A 370 -15.90 8.80 -4.37
N LYS A 371 -15.55 7.78 -3.57
CA LYS A 371 -14.45 6.85 -3.88
C LYS A 371 -14.70 6.12 -5.20
N ALA A 372 -15.91 5.58 -5.40
CA ALA A 372 -16.26 4.90 -6.64
C ALA A 372 -16.16 5.82 -7.87
N LEU A 373 -16.64 7.07 -7.74
CA LEU A 373 -16.46 8.08 -8.78
C LEU A 373 -14.98 8.34 -9.08
N GLY A 374 -14.18 8.61 -8.04
CA GLY A 374 -12.75 8.88 -8.19
C GLY A 374 -12.00 7.74 -8.88
N ARG A 375 -12.28 6.49 -8.50
CA ARG A 375 -11.70 5.30 -9.14
C ARG A 375 -12.11 5.18 -10.62
N ALA A 376 -13.39 5.39 -10.93
CA ALA A 376 -13.91 5.33 -12.30
C ALA A 376 -13.34 6.44 -13.21
N LEU A 377 -13.00 7.59 -12.64
CA LEU A 377 -12.32 8.68 -13.36
C LEU A 377 -10.81 8.41 -13.52
N PHE A 378 -10.17 7.84 -12.50
CA PHE A 378 -8.74 7.54 -12.52
C PHE A 378 -8.39 6.37 -13.46
N ARG A 379 -9.27 5.36 -13.56
CA ARG A 379 -9.14 4.21 -14.47
C ARG A 379 -10.31 4.15 -15.45
N PRO A 380 -10.37 5.02 -16.47
CA PRO A 380 -11.52 5.10 -17.37
C PRO A 380 -11.76 3.83 -18.19
N HIS A 381 -10.73 3.01 -18.40
CA HIS A 381 -10.81 1.73 -19.10
C HIS A 381 -11.31 0.58 -18.22
N GLN A 382 -11.19 0.68 -16.89
CA GLN A 382 -11.64 -0.35 -15.96
C GLN A 382 -13.13 -0.16 -15.69
N ARG A 383 -13.97 -1.07 -16.21
CA ARG A 383 -15.43 -0.95 -16.12
C ARG A 383 -16.01 -1.55 -14.84
N THR A 384 -15.27 -2.44 -14.18
CA THR A 384 -15.67 -3.06 -12.92
C THR A 384 -14.49 -3.14 -11.96
N PHE A 385 -14.75 -2.84 -10.70
CA PHE A 385 -13.73 -2.85 -9.63
C PHE A 385 -14.39 -3.01 -8.26
N LEU A 386 -13.60 -3.42 -7.26
CA LEU A 386 -14.08 -3.49 -5.88
C LEU A 386 -13.61 -2.27 -5.09
N LEU A 387 -14.41 -1.86 -4.12
CA LEU A 387 -13.94 -0.91 -3.11
C LEU A 387 -13.23 -1.71 -2.01
N SER A 388 -11.98 -1.34 -1.74
CA SER A 388 -11.18 -1.97 -0.71
C SER A 388 -11.03 -1.10 0.54
N SER A 389 -10.63 -1.75 1.63
CA SER A 389 -9.96 -1.10 2.78
C SER A 389 -8.44 -1.04 2.59
N ALA A 390 -7.87 -1.89 1.74
CA ALA A 390 -6.44 -1.90 1.49
C ALA A 390 -6.06 -0.55 0.86
N HIS A 391 -5.11 0.14 1.46
CA HIS A 391 -4.63 1.44 1.01
C HIS A 391 -3.71 1.31 -0.23
N ILE A 392 -4.19 0.60 -1.26
CA ILE A 392 -3.57 0.43 -2.58
C ILE A 392 -3.41 1.82 -3.22
N GLY A 393 -2.41 2.00 -4.09
CA GLY A 393 -2.17 3.27 -4.79
C GLY A 393 -3.44 3.93 -5.33
N ASP A 394 -4.26 3.18 -6.08
CA ASP A 394 -5.48 3.72 -6.68
C ASP A 394 -6.59 4.00 -5.65
N ASP A 395 -6.63 3.25 -4.55
CA ASP A 395 -7.58 3.45 -3.45
C ASP A 395 -7.23 4.68 -2.61
N ARG A 396 -5.94 5.05 -2.55
CA ARG A 396 -5.48 6.34 -2.00
C ARG A 396 -5.83 7.51 -2.91
N VAL A 397 -5.68 7.37 -4.23
CA VAL A 397 -6.16 8.37 -5.20
C VAL A 397 -7.66 8.59 -5.00
N ALA A 398 -8.45 7.51 -5.01
CA ALA A 398 -9.89 7.56 -4.83
C ALA A 398 -10.32 8.11 -3.45
N GLY A 399 -9.60 7.77 -2.38
CA GLY A 399 -9.86 8.28 -1.04
C GLY A 399 -9.56 9.78 -0.91
N ALA A 400 -8.43 10.24 -1.45
CA ALA A 400 -8.07 11.64 -1.49
C ALA A 400 -9.04 12.47 -2.36
N PHE A 401 -9.41 11.93 -3.52
CA PHE A 401 -10.47 12.48 -4.37
C PHE A 401 -11.78 12.62 -3.61
N ALA A 402 -12.22 11.57 -2.91
CA ALA A 402 -13.47 11.60 -2.15
C ALA A 402 -13.45 12.65 -1.04
N ALA A 403 -12.34 12.76 -0.31
CA ALA A 403 -12.18 13.75 0.75
C ALA A 403 -12.24 15.18 0.19
N GLU A 404 -11.48 15.48 -0.86
CA GLU A 404 -11.40 16.83 -1.44
C GLU A 404 -12.67 17.20 -2.22
N LEU A 405 -13.34 16.24 -2.86
CA LEU A 405 -14.59 16.49 -3.58
C LEU A 405 -15.71 16.85 -2.60
N LEU A 406 -15.83 16.11 -1.49
CA LEU A 406 -16.93 16.29 -0.53
C LEU A 406 -16.67 17.41 0.47
N ALA A 407 -15.43 17.54 0.94
CA ALA A 407 -15.02 18.55 1.91
C ALA A 407 -13.66 19.15 1.50
N PRO A 408 -13.66 20.14 0.59
CA PRO A 408 -12.44 20.73 0.05
C PRO A 408 -11.62 21.42 1.13
N ALA A 409 -10.29 21.24 1.14
CA ALA A 409 -9.40 21.88 2.12
C ALA A 409 -9.54 23.42 2.13
N GLU A 410 -9.76 24.03 0.97
CA GLU A 410 -10.05 25.48 0.84
C GLU A 410 -11.34 25.89 1.58
N GLY A 411 -12.41 25.11 1.44
CA GLY A 411 -13.68 25.36 2.10
C GLY A 411 -13.56 25.21 3.62
N ILE A 412 -12.84 24.17 4.06
CA ILE A 412 -12.55 23.92 5.49
C ILE A 412 -11.75 25.09 6.08
N ARG A 413 -10.69 25.54 5.39
CA ARG A 413 -9.87 26.67 5.86
C ARG A 413 -10.69 27.95 6.05
N ARG A 414 -11.56 28.26 5.09
CA ARG A 414 -12.47 29.43 5.20
C ARG A 414 -13.44 29.28 6.37
N ALA A 415 -14.01 28.09 6.55
CA ALA A 415 -14.93 27.81 7.65
C ALA A 415 -14.25 27.94 9.02
N LEU A 416 -13.02 27.40 9.17
CA LEU A 416 -12.21 27.56 10.39
C LEU A 416 -11.91 29.03 10.68
N ALA A 417 -11.55 29.82 9.67
CA ALA A 417 -11.28 31.25 9.85
C ALA A 417 -12.51 32.06 10.32
N THR A 418 -13.72 31.59 10.01
CA THR A 418 -14.98 32.23 10.47
C THR A 418 -15.48 31.72 11.82
N LEU A 419 -15.02 30.56 12.29
CA LEU A 419 -15.44 29.99 13.56
C LEU A 419 -14.56 30.54 14.69
N GLU A 420 -15.09 31.51 15.44
CA GLU A 420 -14.45 32.03 16.67
C GLU A 420 -14.66 31.07 17.86
N THR A 421 -14.31 29.80 17.72
CA THR A 421 -14.41 28.81 18.81
C THR A 421 -13.03 28.49 19.39
N HIS A 422 -12.92 28.38 20.71
CA HIS A 422 -11.70 27.88 21.38
C HIS A 422 -11.68 26.35 21.50
N ASP A 423 -12.78 25.70 21.11
CA ASP A 423 -12.92 24.25 21.06
C ASP A 423 -12.78 23.79 19.61
N GLU A 424 -11.65 23.13 19.33
CA GLU A 424 -11.29 22.60 18.02
C GLU A 424 -12.20 21.43 17.61
N ASP A 425 -12.55 20.55 18.55
CA ASP A 425 -13.40 19.39 18.25
C ASP A 425 -14.83 19.85 17.89
N ALA A 426 -15.35 20.83 18.61
CA ALA A 426 -16.65 21.43 18.28
C ALA A 426 -16.64 22.11 16.90
N ALA A 427 -15.54 22.78 16.51
CA ALA A 427 -15.40 23.37 15.18
C ALA A 427 -15.42 22.30 14.09
N LEU A 428 -14.67 21.20 14.28
CA LEU A 428 -14.62 20.09 13.33
C LEU A 428 -16.00 19.45 13.11
N ASP A 429 -16.79 19.27 14.16
CA ASP A 429 -18.14 18.71 14.07
C ASP A 429 -19.12 19.61 13.29
N VAL A 430 -19.03 20.93 13.48
CA VAL A 430 -19.84 21.91 12.74
C VAL A 430 -19.49 21.87 11.24
N ILE A 431 -18.20 21.88 10.92
CA ILE A 431 -17.71 21.82 9.53
C ILE A 431 -18.11 20.48 8.88
N ALA A 432 -17.96 19.38 9.60
CA ALA A 432 -18.33 18.05 9.12
C ALA A 432 -19.83 17.96 8.80
N SER A 433 -20.67 18.55 9.66
CA SER A 433 -22.12 18.63 9.45
C SER A 433 -22.47 19.46 8.21
N HIS A 434 -21.79 20.59 7.99
CA HIS A 434 -21.99 21.45 6.82
C HIS A 434 -21.70 20.70 5.51
N PHE A 435 -20.54 20.03 5.41
CA PHE A 435 -20.16 19.27 4.21
C PHE A 435 -20.84 17.88 4.12
N GLY A 436 -21.59 17.47 5.15
CA GLY A 436 -22.22 16.15 5.18
C GLY A 436 -21.20 15.00 5.17
N VAL A 437 -20.07 15.16 5.87
CA VAL A 437 -19.01 14.14 6.02
C VAL A 437 -18.75 13.82 7.49
N SER A 438 -17.85 12.87 7.76
CA SER A 438 -17.46 12.56 9.16
C SER A 438 -16.44 13.58 9.69
N PRO A 439 -16.41 13.87 11.00
CA PRO A 439 -15.37 14.72 11.62
C PRO A 439 -13.96 14.22 11.36
N LEU A 440 -13.79 12.89 11.28
CA LEU A 440 -12.51 12.27 10.92
C LEU A 440 -12.04 12.65 9.51
N THR A 441 -12.96 12.82 8.55
CA THR A 441 -12.63 13.30 7.19
C THR A 441 -12.10 14.72 7.23
N ILE A 442 -12.72 15.61 8.01
CA ILE A 442 -12.26 16.99 8.18
C ILE A 442 -10.88 17.02 8.86
N ARG A 443 -10.71 16.26 9.95
CA ARG A 443 -9.41 16.15 10.64
C ARG A 443 -8.31 15.68 9.69
N HIS A 444 -8.57 14.65 8.89
CA HIS A 444 -7.61 14.21 7.89
C HIS A 444 -7.31 15.25 6.81
N GLN A 445 -8.27 16.11 6.44
CA GLN A 445 -7.99 17.21 5.52
C GLN A 445 -7.10 18.28 6.16
N VAL A 446 -7.31 18.57 7.44
CA VAL A 446 -6.45 19.48 8.21
C VAL A 446 -5.04 18.93 8.30
N ASP A 447 -4.89 17.70 8.83
CA ASP A 447 -3.59 17.04 9.02
C ASP A 447 -2.78 16.95 7.70
N ASN A 448 -3.45 16.64 6.58
CA ASN A 448 -2.74 16.36 5.33
C ASN A 448 -2.51 17.58 4.43
N GLN A 449 -3.29 18.65 4.55
CA GLN A 449 -3.26 19.79 3.63
C GLN A 449 -3.17 21.17 4.29
N LEU A 450 -3.36 21.27 5.62
CA LEU A 450 -3.46 22.54 6.33
C LEU A 450 -2.47 22.69 7.50
N GLU A 451 -1.62 21.71 7.79
CA GLU A 451 -0.59 21.73 8.86
C GLU A 451 0.52 22.81 8.71
N ASP A 452 0.49 23.63 7.65
CA ASP A 452 1.37 24.80 7.47
C ASP A 452 0.77 26.12 8.03
N ILE A 453 -0.18 26.07 8.98
CA ILE A 453 -0.80 27.24 9.64
C ILE A 453 -0.39 27.36 11.10
#